data_AF-A0A3A4JVS1-F1
#
_entry.id   AF-A0A3A4JVS1-F1
#
_cell.length_a   1.000
_cell.length_b   1.000
_cell.length_c   1.000
_cell.angle_alpha   90.00
_cell.angle_beta   90.00
_cell.angle_gamma   90.00
#
_symmetry.space_group_name_H-M   'P 1'
#
loop_
_entity.id
_entity.type
_entity.pdbx_description
1 polymer ?
#
loop_
_entity_poly.entity_id
_entity_poly.type
_entity_poly.pdbx_seq_one_letter_code
_entity_poly.pdbx_strand_id
1 'polypeptide(L)'
;MATVMKGLTIGSALLLFAACTSESTSSEAKSCATHADCPINWVCVDYVCQQPSSNTDGDASADGDLPDGDPPDGDSDSPLPDGDGLADGDQESDEPIVPQSCDPSCDYMNYQYCDEGSQTCATLACTQCYEEADCPEGLRCLNIRFLDPAQTEALICVKAGCEDDAFCGEGYFCEDYVCRPKAFCEIDTANRTLDQPCPFGEINIDGVACRGATSCIGLGPNPQWSCTTDEDCLGQAPNPGPDCVNGACGYSSCMGRCEEGGTCDAQHTPIDVGETCVCMLGAGFQNFGEVCSSGGVHADAGACAPDLACIVTQENPQATCSAPADCEGTIEAPWTDAEADCVGGLCRFSVCAYGCENNQCPDGGSPQGSGEQCVCLP
;
A
#
# COMPACT_ATOMS: atom_id res chain seq x y z
N MET A 1 -46.50 54.24 31.90
CA MET A 1 -47.20 52.96 32.16
C MET A 1 -46.13 51.89 32.28
N ALA A 2 -46.06 51.26 33.47
CA ALA A 2 -45.32 50.06 33.91
C ALA A 2 -43.87 49.84 33.38
N THR A 3 -42.75 50.09 34.08
CA THR A 3 -42.24 49.69 35.42
C THR A 3 -41.55 48.29 35.41
N VAL A 4 -40.20 48.22 35.30
CA VAL A 4 -39.19 47.80 36.34
C VAL A 4 -38.69 46.34 36.11
N MET A 5 -37.40 45.94 36.13
CA MET A 5 -36.27 46.01 37.10
C MET A 5 -34.90 45.92 36.38
N LYS A 6 -33.84 46.68 36.76
CA LYS A 6 -32.73 46.32 37.69
C LYS A 6 -32.18 44.89 37.45
N GLY A 7 -30.90 44.63 37.15
CA GLY A 7 -29.66 45.24 37.63
C GLY A 7 -28.90 44.17 38.43
N LEU A 8 -27.73 43.72 37.96
CA LEU A 8 -26.79 42.95 38.77
C LEU A 8 -25.34 43.20 38.31
N THR A 9 -24.52 43.62 39.25
CA THR A 9 -23.10 43.96 39.12
C THR A 9 -22.36 43.14 40.16
N ILE A 10 -21.51 42.17 39.79
CA ILE A 10 -20.43 41.54 40.60
C ILE A 10 -19.54 40.81 39.57
N GLY A 11 -18.20 40.82 39.55
CA GLY A 11 -17.17 41.38 40.40
C GLY A 11 -15.80 40.96 39.83
N SER A 12 -14.79 41.79 40.06
CA SER A 12 -13.39 41.54 39.71
C SER A 12 -12.74 40.50 40.64
N ALA A 13 -11.92 39.62 40.09
CA ALA A 13 -10.80 38.90 40.73
C ALA A 13 -9.87 38.48 39.57
N LEU A 14 -8.65 38.96 39.37
CA LEU A 14 -7.45 39.04 40.22
C LEU A 14 -7.12 37.72 40.94
N LEU A 15 -6.33 36.87 40.30
CA LEU A 15 -5.44 35.85 40.91
C LEU A 15 -4.39 35.47 39.85
N LEU A 16 -3.18 36.01 39.97
CA LEU A 16 -1.98 35.34 40.50
C LEU A 16 -1.37 34.30 39.54
N PHE A 17 -0.33 34.74 38.83
CA PHE A 17 0.75 33.88 38.35
C PHE A 17 1.46 33.28 39.57
N ALA A 18 1.31 31.98 39.78
CA ALA A 18 2.19 31.20 40.64
C ALA A 18 3.04 30.30 39.75
N ALA A 19 4.34 30.62 39.68
CA ALA A 19 5.35 29.68 39.24
C ALA A 19 5.46 28.55 40.27
N CYS A 20 5.40 27.30 39.83
CA CYS A 20 5.84 26.15 40.60
C CYS A 20 6.79 25.32 39.75
N THR A 21 8.08 25.51 40.04
CA THR A 21 9.12 24.48 39.99
C THR A 21 8.80 23.39 41.03
N SER A 22 8.83 22.11 40.64
CA SER A 22 9.48 21.03 41.41
C SER A 22 9.17 19.67 40.80
N GLU A 23 10.23 18.89 40.61
CA GLU A 23 10.23 17.46 40.39
C GLU A 23 9.41 16.73 41.48
N SER A 24 8.59 15.78 41.04
CA SER A 24 7.93 14.80 41.91
C SER A 24 7.98 13.45 41.21
N THR A 25 8.97 12.65 41.60
CA THR A 25 9.04 11.22 41.30
C THR A 25 7.98 10.49 42.14
N SER A 26 6.79 10.29 41.59
CA SER A 26 5.84 9.30 42.09
C SER A 26 5.13 8.64 40.91
N SER A 27 5.36 7.34 40.78
CA SER A 27 4.84 6.44 39.75
C SER A 27 3.33 6.18 39.94
N GLU A 28 2.50 7.21 39.79
CA GLU A 28 1.07 7.00 39.63
C GLU A 28 0.78 6.74 38.15
N ALA A 29 0.33 5.53 37.85
CA ALA A 29 -0.11 5.14 36.52
C ALA A 29 -1.24 6.08 36.06
N LYS A 30 -0.97 6.93 35.08
CA LYS A 30 -1.94 7.87 34.54
C LYS A 30 -2.82 7.14 33.54
N SER A 31 -4.14 7.18 33.74
CA SER A 31 -5.08 6.62 32.78
C SER A 31 -5.16 7.48 31.52
N CYS A 32 -5.28 6.86 30.35
CA CYS A 32 -5.37 7.53 29.05
C CYS A 32 -6.54 6.97 28.22
N ALA A 33 -7.17 7.82 27.39
CA ALA A 33 -8.14 7.37 26.39
C ALA A 33 -7.49 7.34 25.00
N THR A 34 -6.50 8.20 24.76
CA THR A 34 -5.74 8.30 23.52
C THR A 34 -4.26 8.59 23.81
N HIS A 35 -3.42 8.45 22.79
CA HIS A 35 -1.98 8.78 22.88
C HIS A 35 -1.71 10.23 23.29
N ALA A 36 -2.59 11.17 22.94
CA ALA A 36 -2.44 12.58 23.27
C ALA A 36 -2.56 12.87 24.79
N ASP A 37 -3.11 11.93 25.56
CA ASP A 37 -3.27 12.05 27.01
C ASP A 37 -1.98 11.71 27.78
N CYS A 38 -0.99 11.12 27.11
CA CYS A 38 0.26 10.65 27.71
C CYS A 38 1.40 11.70 27.63
N PRO A 39 2.36 11.66 28.57
CA PRO A 39 3.56 12.47 28.48
C PRO A 39 4.35 12.20 27.19
N ILE A 40 5.13 13.20 26.75
CA ILE A 40 6.02 13.06 25.60
C ILE A 40 6.91 11.81 25.78
N ASN A 41 6.97 10.95 24.75
CA ASN A 41 7.66 9.65 24.71
C ASN A 41 7.01 8.49 25.48
N TRP A 42 5.71 8.57 25.80
CA TRP A 42 4.94 7.46 26.37
C TRP A 42 3.84 7.04 25.42
N VAL A 43 3.43 5.77 25.50
CA VAL A 43 2.36 5.20 24.67
C VAL A 43 1.17 4.79 25.52
N CYS A 44 -0.05 4.98 25.01
CA CYS A 44 -1.27 4.55 25.71
C CYS A 44 -1.55 3.08 25.40
N VAL A 45 -1.40 2.20 26.39
CA VAL A 45 -1.61 0.75 26.28
C VAL A 45 -2.58 0.32 27.38
N ASP A 46 -3.71 -0.29 27.00
CA ASP A 46 -4.76 -0.73 27.93
C ASP A 46 -5.23 0.36 28.90
N TYR A 47 -5.45 1.57 28.37
CA TYR A 47 -5.85 2.77 29.12
C TYR A 47 -4.84 3.24 30.16
N VAL A 48 -3.57 2.84 30.05
CA VAL A 48 -2.48 3.27 30.93
C VAL A 48 -1.31 3.78 30.10
N CYS A 49 -0.75 4.94 30.44
CA CYS A 49 0.47 5.41 29.81
C CYS A 49 1.66 4.53 30.23
N GLN A 50 2.39 3.96 29.27
CA GLN A 50 3.59 3.15 29.50
C GLN A 50 4.81 3.79 28.81
N GLN A 51 6.00 3.68 29.42
CA GLN A 51 7.25 4.04 28.74
C GLN A 51 7.68 2.90 27.82
N PRO A 52 8.11 3.18 26.58
CA PRO A 52 8.79 2.19 25.77
C PRO A 52 10.06 1.76 26.50
N SER A 53 10.15 0.49 26.84
CA SER A 53 11.34 -0.07 27.48
C SER A 53 12.53 0.09 26.54
N SER A 54 13.57 0.78 26.98
CA SER A 54 14.84 0.84 26.26
C SER A 54 15.46 -0.56 26.25
N ASN A 55 15.33 -1.27 25.14
CA ASN A 55 16.08 -2.50 24.90
C ASN A 55 17.57 -2.15 24.80
N THR A 56 18.28 -2.32 25.90
CA THR A 56 19.75 -2.45 25.92
C THR A 56 20.07 -3.86 26.36
N ASP A 57 20.10 -4.80 25.42
CA ASP A 57 20.81 -6.06 25.59
C ASP A 57 21.90 -6.13 24.52
N GLY A 58 23.13 -5.98 24.99
CA GLY A 58 24.35 -6.11 24.21
C GLY A 58 24.89 -7.54 24.24
N ASP A 59 25.71 -7.81 23.24
CA ASP A 59 26.56 -8.98 23.07
C ASP A 59 27.38 -9.38 24.31
N ALA A 60 27.48 -10.69 24.55
CA ALA A 60 28.69 -11.30 25.11
C ALA A 60 28.81 -12.78 24.70
N SER A 61 29.97 -13.08 24.10
CA SER A 61 30.46 -14.36 23.61
C SER A 61 30.62 -15.43 24.70
N ALA A 62 30.50 -16.71 24.33
CA ALA A 62 31.20 -17.80 25.00
C ALA A 62 31.47 -18.97 24.02
N ASP A 63 32.75 -19.19 23.77
CA ASP A 63 33.32 -20.38 23.16
C ASP A 63 33.00 -21.64 23.99
N GLY A 64 32.73 -22.76 23.33
CA GLY A 64 32.51 -24.06 23.97
C GLY A 64 32.81 -25.22 23.01
N ASP A 65 33.95 -25.85 23.25
CA ASP A 65 34.51 -27.02 22.57
C ASP A 65 33.56 -28.24 22.49
N LEU A 66 33.54 -28.91 21.33
CA LEU A 66 32.95 -30.24 21.14
C LEU A 66 34.07 -31.30 21.09
N PRO A 67 34.00 -32.38 21.89
CA PRO A 67 34.86 -33.55 21.69
C PRO A 67 34.22 -34.61 20.80
N ASP A 68 35.05 -35.18 19.93
CA ASP A 68 34.85 -36.38 19.14
C ASP A 68 34.58 -37.61 20.03
N GLY A 69 33.65 -38.47 19.60
CA GLY A 69 33.38 -39.76 20.22
C GLY A 69 32.78 -40.76 19.23
N ASP A 70 33.64 -41.64 18.70
CA ASP A 70 33.28 -42.84 17.95
C ASP A 70 32.39 -43.79 18.78
N PRO A 71 31.41 -44.48 18.17
CA PRO A 71 30.77 -45.64 18.78
C PRO A 71 31.50 -46.96 18.44
N PRO A 72 31.58 -47.91 19.39
CA PRO A 72 32.25 -49.19 19.19
C PRO A 72 31.35 -50.28 18.57
N ASP A 73 32.01 -51.17 17.83
CA ASP A 73 31.53 -52.47 17.38
C ASP A 73 31.06 -53.36 18.54
N GLY A 74 29.99 -54.12 18.31
CA GLY A 74 29.44 -55.06 19.29
C GLY A 74 28.54 -56.13 18.65
N ASP A 75 29.18 -57.14 18.05
CA ASP A 75 28.59 -58.44 17.72
C ASP A 75 27.99 -59.14 18.94
N SER A 76 26.83 -59.78 18.77
CA SER A 76 26.35 -60.84 19.66
C SER A 76 25.38 -61.75 18.91
N ASP A 77 25.94 -62.87 18.43
CA ASP A 77 25.23 -64.10 18.11
C ASP A 77 24.31 -64.55 19.25
N SER A 78 23.09 -64.99 18.93
CA SER A 78 22.54 -66.24 19.46
C SER A 78 21.37 -66.78 18.62
N PRO A 79 21.20 -68.12 18.53
CA PRO A 79 20.32 -68.78 17.58
C PRO A 79 19.01 -69.27 18.21
N LEU A 80 18.14 -69.87 17.38
CA LEU A 80 17.05 -70.86 17.61
C LEU A 80 15.73 -70.43 16.92
N PRO A 81 14.78 -71.34 16.65
CA PRO A 81 14.90 -72.65 15.97
C PRO A 81 13.87 -72.83 14.83
N ASP A 82 14.05 -73.89 14.05
CA ASP A 82 13.07 -74.37 13.06
C ASP A 82 11.70 -74.70 13.70
N GLY A 83 10.63 -74.32 13.02
CA GLY A 83 9.25 -74.61 13.40
C GLY A 83 8.30 -74.50 12.21
N ASP A 84 8.10 -75.62 11.53
CA ASP A 84 7.16 -75.82 10.42
C ASP A 84 5.70 -75.56 10.86
N GLY A 85 4.89 -74.94 9.99
CA GLY A 85 3.45 -74.81 10.24
C GLY A 85 2.69 -74.01 9.19
N LEU A 86 2.14 -74.71 8.20
CA LEU A 86 1.19 -74.26 7.18
C LEU A 86 -0.05 -73.57 7.80
N ALA A 87 -0.52 -72.48 7.17
CA ALA A 87 -1.94 -72.23 6.90
C ALA A 87 -2.11 -71.02 5.97
N ASP A 88 -2.86 -71.25 4.90
CA ASP A 88 -3.37 -70.27 3.94
C ASP A 88 -4.20 -69.17 4.64
N GLY A 89 -4.08 -67.92 4.15
CA GLY A 89 -4.92 -66.81 4.61
C GLY A 89 -4.55 -65.50 3.91
N ASP A 90 -5.18 -65.29 2.76
CA ASP A 90 -5.58 -64.00 2.18
C ASP A 90 -4.60 -62.82 2.34
N GLN A 91 -3.72 -62.70 1.34
CA GLN A 91 -3.11 -61.43 0.97
C GLN A 91 -4.22 -60.49 0.46
N GLU A 92 -4.80 -59.68 1.34
CA GLU A 92 -5.41 -58.43 0.90
C GLU A 92 -4.27 -57.55 0.42
N SER A 93 -4.20 -57.38 -0.90
CA SER A 93 -3.39 -56.38 -1.55
C SER A 93 -3.83 -55.00 -1.08
N ASP A 94 -3.03 -54.36 -0.23
CA ASP A 94 -3.02 -52.91 -0.05
C ASP A 94 -2.61 -52.26 -1.37
N GLU A 95 -3.53 -52.23 -2.34
CA GLU A 95 -3.41 -51.31 -3.46
C GLU A 95 -3.65 -49.91 -2.92
N PRO A 96 -2.74 -48.94 -3.15
CA PRO A 96 -2.99 -47.56 -2.78
C PRO A 96 -4.26 -47.10 -3.50
N ILE A 97 -5.26 -46.69 -2.70
CA ILE A 97 -6.48 -46.06 -3.21
C ILE A 97 -6.04 -44.84 -4.01
N VAL A 98 -6.07 -44.93 -5.33
CA VAL A 98 -5.97 -43.76 -6.21
C VAL A 98 -7.26 -42.99 -6.01
N PRO A 99 -7.25 -41.75 -5.48
CA PRO A 99 -8.48 -41.00 -5.27
C PRO A 99 -9.21 -40.85 -6.59
N GLN A 100 -10.49 -41.22 -6.61
CA GLN A 100 -11.34 -41.10 -7.79
C GLN A 100 -11.48 -39.62 -8.15
N SER A 101 -10.83 -39.20 -9.23
CA SER A 101 -10.97 -37.85 -9.78
C SER A 101 -12.40 -37.61 -10.25
N CYS A 102 -13.01 -36.48 -9.88
CA CYS A 102 -14.26 -36.02 -10.46
C CYS A 102 -14.22 -36.01 -12.00
N ASP A 103 -15.30 -36.44 -12.65
CA ASP A 103 -15.52 -36.34 -14.10
C ASP A 103 -16.77 -35.49 -14.38
N PRO A 104 -16.64 -34.31 -15.02
CA PRO A 104 -15.40 -33.72 -15.53
C PRO A 104 -14.43 -33.29 -14.42
N SER A 105 -13.14 -33.27 -14.75
CA SER A 105 -12.10 -32.67 -13.91
C SER A 105 -12.55 -31.29 -13.45
N CYS A 106 -12.58 -31.07 -12.14
CA CYS A 106 -12.88 -29.75 -11.60
C CYS A 106 -11.83 -28.75 -12.07
N ASP A 107 -12.30 -27.57 -12.43
CA ASP A 107 -11.43 -26.50 -12.89
C ASP A 107 -10.88 -25.74 -11.69
N TYR A 108 -9.70 -26.19 -11.24
CA TYR A 108 -9.01 -25.59 -10.11
C TYR A 108 -8.67 -24.11 -10.35
N MET A 109 -8.60 -23.65 -11.59
CA MET A 109 -8.42 -22.23 -11.93
C MET A 109 -9.71 -21.40 -11.76
N ASN A 110 -10.86 -22.05 -11.60
CA ASN A 110 -12.16 -21.41 -11.35
C ASN A 110 -12.66 -21.64 -9.91
N TYR A 111 -11.74 -21.83 -8.96
CA TYR A 111 -12.05 -22.03 -7.53
C TYR A 111 -12.88 -23.28 -7.25
N GLN A 112 -12.79 -24.30 -8.11
CA GLN A 112 -13.55 -25.53 -7.97
C GLN A 112 -12.64 -26.69 -7.54
N TYR A 113 -12.98 -27.35 -6.44
CA TYR A 113 -12.33 -28.59 -6.02
C TYR A 113 -13.31 -29.77 -6.13
N CYS A 114 -12.78 -30.98 -6.28
CA CYS A 114 -13.57 -32.19 -6.24
C CYS A 114 -13.93 -32.52 -4.79
N ASP A 115 -15.21 -32.35 -4.42
CA ASP A 115 -15.76 -32.89 -3.17
C ASP A 115 -15.86 -34.41 -3.35
N GLU A 116 -15.06 -35.18 -2.62
CA GLU A 116 -15.01 -36.65 -2.69
C GLU A 116 -16.30 -37.27 -2.13
N GLY A 117 -16.98 -36.57 -1.20
CA GLY A 117 -18.25 -36.97 -0.63
C GLY A 117 -19.41 -36.91 -1.61
N SER A 118 -19.49 -35.85 -2.42
CA SER A 118 -20.55 -35.68 -3.42
C SER A 118 -20.13 -36.05 -4.84
N GLN A 119 -18.83 -36.25 -5.08
CA GLN A 119 -18.21 -36.38 -6.40
C GLN A 119 -18.60 -35.24 -7.36
N THR A 120 -18.78 -34.03 -6.83
CA THR A 120 -19.10 -32.83 -7.62
C THR A 120 -18.11 -31.72 -7.35
N CYS A 121 -17.92 -30.84 -8.33
CA CYS A 121 -17.10 -29.65 -8.14
C CYS A 121 -17.77 -28.65 -7.19
N ALA A 122 -17.10 -28.35 -6.08
CA ALA A 122 -17.53 -27.39 -5.05
C ALA A 122 -16.64 -26.14 -5.07
N THR A 123 -17.20 -24.97 -4.73
CA THR A 123 -16.49 -23.69 -4.74
C THR A 123 -15.69 -23.49 -3.45
N LEU A 124 -14.41 -23.12 -3.53
CA LEU A 124 -13.61 -22.69 -2.38
C LEU A 124 -14.13 -21.37 -1.81
N ALA A 125 -14.47 -21.33 -0.52
CA ALA A 125 -14.85 -20.11 0.20
C ALA A 125 -13.63 -19.45 0.86
N CYS A 126 -12.81 -18.71 0.10
CA CYS A 126 -11.73 -17.89 0.66
C CYS A 126 -12.30 -16.56 1.18
N THR A 127 -12.66 -16.48 2.47
CA THR A 127 -13.11 -15.21 3.09
C THR A 127 -11.89 -14.46 3.61
N GLN A 128 -11.59 -13.30 2.99
CA GLN A 128 -10.53 -12.41 3.44
C GLN A 128 -10.90 -11.79 4.79
N CYS A 129 -9.90 -11.56 5.64
CA CYS A 129 -10.05 -10.92 6.94
C CYS A 129 -8.90 -9.95 7.20
N TYR A 130 -9.08 -9.07 8.17
CA TYR A 130 -8.05 -8.16 8.68
C TYR A 130 -7.81 -8.37 10.18
N GLU A 131 -8.86 -8.81 10.89
CA GLU A 131 -8.82 -9.17 12.30
C GLU A 131 -9.66 -10.42 12.60
N GLU A 132 -9.51 -11.01 13.79
CA GLU A 132 -10.26 -12.22 14.17
C GLU A 132 -11.79 -12.00 14.16
N ALA A 133 -12.25 -10.76 14.38
CA ALA A 133 -13.67 -10.42 14.39
C ALA A 133 -14.34 -10.49 13.01
N ASP A 134 -13.56 -10.44 11.92
CA ASP A 134 -14.07 -10.61 10.55
C ASP A 134 -14.46 -12.06 10.25
N CYS A 135 -13.99 -13.00 11.08
CA CYS A 135 -14.17 -14.41 10.86
C CYS A 135 -15.41 -14.96 11.58
N PRO A 136 -16.21 -15.82 10.91
CA PRO A 136 -17.26 -16.59 11.56
C PRO A 136 -16.77 -17.36 12.79
N GLU A 137 -17.68 -17.61 13.73
CA GLU A 137 -17.38 -18.33 14.97
C GLU A 137 -16.68 -19.67 14.69
N GLY A 138 -15.52 -19.88 15.32
CA GLY A 138 -14.68 -21.07 15.12
C GLY A 138 -13.61 -20.95 14.05
N LEU A 139 -13.51 -19.81 13.36
CA LEU A 139 -12.42 -19.48 12.44
C LEU A 139 -11.50 -18.42 13.06
N ARG A 140 -10.26 -18.35 12.58
CA ARG A 140 -9.28 -17.32 12.94
C ARG A 140 -8.75 -16.65 11.70
N CYS A 141 -8.47 -15.36 11.83
CA CYS A 141 -7.78 -14.62 10.78
C CYS A 141 -6.28 -14.92 10.84
N LEU A 142 -5.75 -15.64 9.86
CA LEU A 142 -4.33 -15.97 9.81
C LEU A 142 -3.70 -15.46 8.52
N ASN A 143 -2.47 -14.95 8.65
CA ASN A 143 -1.64 -14.63 7.50
C ASN A 143 -1.08 -15.93 6.94
N ILE A 144 -1.56 -16.31 5.76
CA ILE A 144 -1.10 -17.48 5.04
C ILE A 144 -0.17 -17.01 3.94
N ARG A 145 1.09 -17.45 4.04
CA ARG A 145 2.05 -17.36 2.95
C ARG A 145 1.80 -18.49 1.97
N PHE A 146 1.52 -18.13 0.73
CA PHE A 146 1.33 -19.05 -0.37
C PHE A 146 2.69 -19.52 -0.92
N LEU A 147 2.71 -20.75 -1.45
CA LEU A 147 3.89 -21.36 -2.08
C LEU A 147 4.06 -20.95 -3.56
N ASP A 148 3.61 -19.77 -3.94
CA ASP A 148 3.80 -19.24 -5.30
C ASP A 148 5.23 -18.66 -5.44
N PRO A 149 5.75 -18.48 -6.66
CA PRO A 149 7.09 -17.92 -6.85
C PRO A 149 7.31 -16.55 -6.19
N ALA A 150 6.22 -15.79 -5.98
CA ALA A 150 6.23 -14.47 -5.36
C ALA A 150 6.13 -14.51 -3.82
N GLN A 151 5.86 -15.68 -3.21
CA GLN A 151 5.57 -15.83 -1.78
C GLN A 151 4.49 -14.87 -1.28
N THR A 152 3.38 -14.79 -2.01
CA THR A 152 2.26 -13.91 -1.68
C THR A 152 1.74 -14.24 -0.27
N GLU A 153 1.40 -13.20 0.49
CA GLU A 153 0.81 -13.32 1.82
C GLU A 153 -0.62 -12.80 1.78
N ALA A 154 -1.57 -13.53 2.39
CA ALA A 154 -2.92 -13.02 2.59
C ALA A 154 -3.48 -13.41 3.95
N LEU A 155 -4.29 -12.51 4.51
CA LEU A 155 -5.09 -12.75 5.71
C LEU A 155 -6.42 -13.39 5.30
N ILE A 156 -6.61 -14.65 5.67
CA ILE A 156 -7.83 -15.41 5.39
C ILE A 156 -8.38 -16.09 6.64
N CYS A 157 -9.70 -16.20 6.72
CA CYS A 157 -10.37 -16.93 7.80
C CYS A 157 -10.17 -18.43 7.63
N VAL A 158 -9.43 -19.04 8.54
CA VAL A 158 -9.15 -20.46 8.54
C VAL A 158 -9.50 -21.11 9.86
N LYS A 159 -9.79 -22.41 9.80
CA LYS A 159 -10.07 -23.20 10.98
C LYS A 159 -8.75 -23.53 11.69
N ALA A 160 -8.65 -23.15 12.95
CA ALA A 160 -7.48 -23.47 13.78
C ALA A 160 -7.77 -24.67 14.70
N GLY A 161 -6.70 -25.27 15.24
CA GLY A 161 -6.76 -26.41 16.15
C GLY A 161 -6.96 -27.76 15.46
N CYS A 162 -6.51 -27.91 14.21
CA CYS A 162 -6.52 -29.22 13.57
C CYS A 162 -5.42 -30.10 14.14
N GLU A 163 -5.71 -31.39 14.34
CA GLU A 163 -4.69 -32.40 14.71
C GLU A 163 -4.30 -33.26 13.52
N ASP A 164 -5.17 -33.34 12.50
CA ASP A 164 -4.99 -34.09 11.27
C ASP A 164 -5.82 -33.47 10.13
N ASP A 165 -5.61 -33.98 8.91
CA ASP A 165 -6.32 -33.54 7.71
C ASP A 165 -7.83 -33.80 7.78
N ALA A 166 -8.26 -34.83 8.53
CA ALA A 166 -9.68 -35.17 8.66
C ALA A 166 -10.45 -34.10 9.42
N PHE A 167 -9.80 -33.39 10.36
CA PHE A 167 -10.40 -32.25 11.06
C PHE A 167 -10.74 -31.06 10.16
N CYS A 168 -9.95 -30.87 9.10
CA CYS A 168 -10.06 -29.71 8.21
C CYS A 168 -11.15 -29.85 7.15
N GLY A 169 -11.55 -31.07 6.84
CA GLY A 169 -12.47 -31.36 5.75
C GLY A 169 -11.76 -31.33 4.40
N GLU A 170 -12.46 -31.79 3.37
CA GLU A 170 -11.93 -31.90 2.02
C GLU A 170 -11.58 -30.53 1.43
N GLY A 171 -10.53 -30.50 0.60
CA GLY A 171 -9.97 -29.26 0.07
C GLY A 171 -9.00 -28.53 1.02
N TYR A 172 -8.80 -29.02 2.24
CA TYR A 172 -7.83 -28.48 3.20
C TYR A 172 -6.92 -29.59 3.76
N PHE A 173 -5.73 -29.20 4.23
CA PHE A 173 -4.80 -30.07 4.98
C PHE A 173 -4.40 -29.36 6.27
N CYS A 174 -4.05 -30.14 7.28
CA CYS A 174 -3.61 -29.63 8.56
C CYS A 174 -2.11 -29.39 8.55
N GLU A 175 -1.70 -28.13 8.72
CA GLU A 175 -0.29 -27.75 8.88
C GLU A 175 -0.19 -26.79 10.06
N ASP A 176 0.69 -27.10 11.02
CA ASP A 176 0.90 -26.30 12.24
C ASP A 176 -0.39 -26.00 13.03
N TYR A 177 -1.28 -26.99 13.15
CA TYR A 177 -2.59 -26.85 13.78
C TYR A 177 -3.53 -25.87 13.06
N VAL A 178 -3.29 -25.57 11.78
CA VAL A 178 -4.13 -24.69 10.96
C VAL A 178 -4.58 -25.43 9.70
N CYS A 179 -5.86 -25.33 9.39
CA CYS A 179 -6.40 -25.85 8.14
C CYS A 179 -6.03 -24.94 6.98
N ARG A 180 -5.09 -25.40 6.15
CA ARG A 180 -4.64 -24.70 4.94
C ARG A 180 -5.30 -25.28 3.70
N PRO A 181 -5.69 -24.47 2.71
CA PRO A 181 -6.31 -24.98 1.50
C PRO A 181 -5.30 -25.79 0.66
N LYS A 182 -5.72 -26.94 0.13
CA LYS A 182 -4.92 -27.83 -0.75
C LYS A 182 -4.69 -27.23 -2.14
N ALA A 183 -5.52 -26.27 -2.54
CA ALA A 183 -5.36 -25.50 -3.76
C ALA A 183 -5.14 -24.02 -3.39
N PHE A 184 -4.30 -23.32 -4.16
CA PHE A 184 -4.14 -21.89 -4.02
C PHE A 184 -5.49 -21.20 -4.22
N CYS A 185 -5.88 -20.32 -3.29
CA CYS A 185 -6.78 -19.24 -3.67
C CYS A 185 -5.96 -18.44 -4.71
N GLU A 186 -6.29 -18.54 -6.00
CA GLU A 186 -5.87 -17.47 -6.90
C GLU A 186 -6.56 -16.23 -6.32
N ILE A 187 -5.81 -15.38 -5.61
CA ILE A 187 -6.34 -14.05 -5.33
C ILE A 187 -6.58 -13.50 -6.71
N ASP A 188 -7.84 -13.25 -7.03
CA ASP A 188 -8.26 -12.64 -8.28
C ASP A 188 -7.51 -11.31 -8.45
N THR A 189 -6.33 -11.41 -9.03
CA THR A 189 -5.44 -10.34 -9.48
C THR A 189 -5.92 -9.85 -10.83
N ALA A 190 -6.91 -10.52 -11.43
CA ALA A 190 -7.54 -10.06 -12.65
C ALA A 190 -8.54 -8.95 -12.33
N ASN A 191 -8.09 -7.71 -12.54
CA ASN A 191 -8.91 -6.56 -12.90
C ASN A 191 -9.76 -5.89 -11.81
N ARG A 192 -9.16 -5.55 -10.67
CA ARG A 192 -9.43 -4.20 -10.14
C ARG A 192 -8.18 -3.40 -10.37
N THR A 193 -8.22 -2.65 -11.47
CA THR A 193 -7.07 -1.95 -12.00
C THR A 193 -6.60 -0.96 -10.95
N LEU A 194 -5.29 -0.72 -10.89
CA LEU A 194 -4.80 0.54 -10.35
C LEU A 194 -5.72 1.69 -10.81
N ASP A 195 -5.79 2.72 -10.00
CA ASP A 195 -6.50 3.95 -10.34
C ASP A 195 -8.02 3.90 -10.17
N GLN A 196 -8.58 2.79 -9.70
CA GLN A 196 -10.01 2.75 -9.38
C GLN A 196 -10.36 3.51 -8.10
N PRO A 197 -11.49 4.25 -8.08
CA PRO A 197 -11.98 4.89 -6.87
C PRO A 197 -12.25 3.88 -5.76
N CYS A 198 -11.80 4.20 -4.54
CA CYS A 198 -11.94 3.34 -3.37
C CYS A 198 -12.46 4.11 -2.16
N PRO A 199 -13.19 3.49 -1.23
CA PRO A 199 -13.78 4.20 -0.11
C PRO A 199 -12.70 4.68 0.87
N PHE A 200 -12.62 6.00 1.08
CA PHE A 200 -11.66 6.65 1.98
C PHE A 200 -12.37 7.68 2.87
N GLY A 201 -12.76 7.25 4.08
CA GLY A 201 -13.58 8.08 4.95
C GLY A 201 -14.94 8.35 4.31
N GLU A 202 -15.23 9.62 4.03
CA GLU A 202 -16.47 10.04 3.32
C GLU A 202 -16.31 10.07 1.78
N ILE A 203 -15.07 9.98 1.28
CA ILE A 203 -14.73 10.04 -0.15
C ILE A 203 -14.94 8.69 -0.83
N ASN A 204 -15.56 8.69 -2.01
CA ASN A 204 -15.90 7.55 -2.83
C ASN A 204 -16.55 6.42 -2.01
N ILE A 205 -17.58 6.75 -1.22
CA ILE A 205 -18.23 5.78 -0.31
C ILE A 205 -18.83 4.57 -1.06
N ASP A 206 -19.27 4.80 -2.30
CA ASP A 206 -19.77 3.77 -3.22
C ASP A 206 -18.65 3.13 -4.07
N GLY A 207 -17.42 3.58 -3.88
CA GLY A 207 -16.22 3.01 -4.46
C GLY A 207 -15.96 1.61 -3.93
N VAL A 208 -14.99 0.92 -4.53
CA VAL A 208 -14.71 -0.47 -4.16
C VAL A 208 -13.42 -0.55 -3.36
N ALA A 209 -13.42 -1.36 -2.30
CA ALA A 209 -12.19 -1.68 -1.58
C ALA A 209 -11.10 -2.18 -2.53
N CYS A 210 -9.89 -1.66 -2.33
CA CYS A 210 -8.70 -2.06 -3.07
C CYS A 210 -8.36 -3.53 -2.84
N ARG A 211 -7.77 -4.17 -3.86
CA ARG A 211 -7.47 -5.61 -3.85
C ARG A 211 -6.01 -5.87 -4.19
N GLY A 212 -5.51 -7.04 -3.82
CA GLY A 212 -4.13 -7.44 -4.06
C GLY A 212 -3.13 -6.54 -3.34
N ALA A 213 -2.04 -6.17 -4.03
CA ALA A 213 -0.97 -5.33 -3.48
C ALA A 213 -1.27 -3.82 -3.52
N THR A 214 -2.54 -3.43 -3.69
CA THR A 214 -2.95 -2.02 -3.72
C THR A 214 -3.49 -1.56 -2.38
N SER A 215 -3.29 -0.28 -2.07
CA SER A 215 -3.85 0.38 -0.88
C SER A 215 -4.74 1.53 -1.30
N CYS A 216 -5.82 1.76 -0.56
CA CYS A 216 -6.68 2.92 -0.81
C CYS A 216 -6.00 4.17 -0.26
N ILE A 217 -5.52 5.02 -1.17
CA ILE A 217 -4.84 6.27 -0.84
C ILE A 217 -5.74 7.41 -1.30
N GLY A 218 -5.92 8.41 -0.44
CA GLY A 218 -6.76 9.55 -0.75
C GLY A 218 -6.46 10.77 0.08
N LEU A 219 -7.03 11.88 -0.35
CA LEU A 219 -7.10 13.12 0.40
C LEU A 219 -8.57 13.39 0.72
N GLY A 220 -8.87 13.63 2.01
CA GLY A 220 -10.20 14.03 2.44
C GLY A 220 -10.64 15.39 1.84
N PRO A 221 -11.90 15.79 2.04
CA PRO A 221 -12.44 17.01 1.44
C PRO A 221 -11.62 18.25 1.82
N ASN A 222 -11.08 18.96 0.84
CA ASN A 222 -10.33 20.18 1.05
C ASN A 222 -11.26 21.40 0.96
N PRO A 223 -11.46 22.19 2.04
CA PRO A 223 -12.39 23.33 2.04
C PRO A 223 -11.96 24.48 1.11
N GLN A 224 -10.74 24.46 0.58
CA GLN A 224 -10.28 25.43 -0.42
C GLN A 224 -10.68 25.05 -1.85
N TRP A 225 -11.14 23.81 -2.08
CA TRP A 225 -11.55 23.28 -3.37
C TRP A 225 -13.06 23.05 -3.39
N SER A 226 -13.83 24.12 -3.59
CA SER A 226 -15.29 24.03 -3.57
C SER A 226 -15.84 23.29 -4.80
N CYS A 227 -16.86 22.46 -4.60
CA CYS A 227 -17.55 21.74 -5.66
C CYS A 227 -19.06 21.64 -5.42
N THR A 228 -19.80 21.33 -6.48
CA THR A 228 -21.21 20.92 -6.42
C THR A 228 -21.40 19.49 -6.92
N THR A 229 -20.51 19.02 -7.79
CA THR A 229 -20.47 17.67 -8.34
C THR A 229 -19.02 17.17 -8.45
N ASP A 230 -18.82 15.87 -8.58
CA ASP A 230 -17.49 15.24 -8.72
C ASP A 230 -16.71 15.77 -9.94
N GLU A 231 -17.43 16.15 -10.99
CA GLU A 231 -16.85 16.73 -12.21
C GLU A 231 -16.10 18.05 -11.92
N ASP A 232 -16.56 18.84 -10.93
CA ASP A 232 -15.91 20.11 -10.54
C ASP A 232 -14.52 19.87 -9.93
N CYS A 233 -14.25 18.63 -9.48
CA CYS A 233 -13.02 18.25 -8.80
C CYS A 233 -11.93 17.72 -9.74
N LEU A 234 -12.24 17.47 -11.02
CA LEU A 234 -11.28 16.97 -12.02
C LEU A 234 -10.06 17.89 -12.21
N GLY A 235 -10.22 19.20 -12.02
CA GLY A 235 -9.12 20.17 -12.11
C GLY A 235 -8.37 20.43 -10.80
N GLN A 236 -8.87 19.94 -9.67
CA GLN A 236 -8.31 20.22 -8.33
C GLN A 236 -7.68 18.98 -7.68
N ALA A 237 -8.18 17.79 -8.02
CA ALA A 237 -7.64 16.52 -7.60
C ALA A 237 -6.90 15.87 -8.79
N PRO A 238 -5.55 15.90 -8.79
CA PRO A 238 -4.75 15.39 -9.93
C PRO A 238 -4.81 13.86 -10.10
N ASN A 239 -5.57 13.19 -9.24
CA ASN A 239 -5.63 11.74 -9.16
C ASN A 239 -7.01 11.22 -9.57
N PRO A 240 -7.05 9.99 -10.12
CA PRO A 240 -8.29 9.30 -10.42
C PRO A 240 -9.16 9.13 -9.16
N GLY A 241 -10.48 9.12 -9.35
CA GLY A 241 -11.47 9.06 -8.27
C GLY A 241 -11.68 10.39 -7.51
N PRO A 242 -11.90 11.54 -8.18
CA PRO A 242 -12.38 12.73 -7.50
C PRO A 242 -13.79 12.50 -6.95
N ASP A 243 -14.09 13.10 -5.80
CA ASP A 243 -15.42 13.06 -5.18
C ASP A 243 -15.75 14.40 -4.52
N CYS A 244 -16.99 14.87 -4.72
CA CYS A 244 -17.50 16.09 -4.12
C CYS A 244 -18.30 15.80 -2.86
N VAL A 245 -17.64 15.91 -1.71
CA VAL A 245 -18.25 15.61 -0.42
C VAL A 245 -18.45 16.88 0.38
N ASN A 246 -19.70 17.15 0.77
CA ASN A 246 -20.09 18.32 1.57
C ASN A 246 -19.65 19.67 0.98
N GLY A 247 -19.59 19.75 -0.36
CA GLY A 247 -19.22 20.96 -1.10
C GLY A 247 -17.70 21.20 -1.21
N ALA A 248 -16.87 20.20 -0.88
CA ALA A 248 -15.43 20.24 -0.98
C ALA A 248 -14.88 19.01 -1.71
N CYS A 249 -13.88 19.21 -2.57
CA CYS A 249 -13.25 18.13 -3.33
C CYS A 249 -12.32 17.31 -2.46
N GLY A 250 -12.47 15.99 -2.52
CA GLY A 250 -11.44 15.02 -2.15
C GLY A 250 -11.16 14.08 -3.31
N TYR A 251 -10.27 13.12 -3.08
CA TYR A 251 -10.08 12.02 -4.02
C TYR A 251 -9.58 10.78 -3.28
N SER A 252 -9.83 9.61 -3.85
CA SER A 252 -9.25 8.37 -3.37
C SER A 252 -9.15 7.35 -4.48
N SER A 253 -8.05 6.59 -4.47
CA SER A 253 -7.79 5.60 -5.50
C SER A 253 -6.95 4.44 -5.00
N CYS A 254 -7.11 3.29 -5.64
CA CYS A 254 -6.28 2.12 -5.41
C CYS A 254 -4.90 2.31 -6.05
N MET A 255 -3.89 2.49 -5.20
CA MET A 255 -2.50 2.67 -5.61
C MET A 255 -1.67 1.44 -5.27
N GLY A 256 -0.81 1.02 -6.21
CA GLY A 256 0.19 -0.02 -5.96
C GLY A 256 1.25 0.46 -4.98
N ARG A 257 1.93 -0.46 -4.29
CA ARG A 257 3.17 -0.14 -3.58
C ARG A 257 4.32 -0.03 -4.57
N CYS A 258 5.32 0.78 -4.24
CA CYS A 258 6.58 0.74 -4.98
C CYS A 258 7.24 -0.63 -4.85
N GLU A 259 7.94 -1.03 -5.92
CA GLU A 259 8.80 -2.20 -5.91
C GLU A 259 10.02 -1.98 -4.98
N GLU A 260 10.78 -3.05 -4.76
CA GLU A 260 12.03 -2.97 -4.01
C GLU A 260 12.99 -1.98 -4.68
N GLY A 261 13.42 -0.95 -3.93
CA GLY A 261 14.20 0.17 -4.46
C GLY A 261 13.39 1.44 -4.73
N GLY A 262 12.08 1.46 -4.43
CA GLY A 262 11.26 2.66 -4.54
C GLY A 262 10.87 3.00 -5.97
N THR A 263 10.81 2.01 -6.86
CA THR A 263 10.45 2.18 -8.27
C THR A 263 8.99 1.82 -8.51
N CYS A 264 8.42 2.39 -9.56
CA CYS A 264 7.08 2.09 -10.06
C CYS A 264 7.16 1.67 -11.53
N ASP A 265 6.07 1.14 -12.07
CA ASP A 265 5.99 0.93 -13.52
C ASP A 265 6.06 2.27 -14.28
N ALA A 266 6.28 2.20 -15.59
CA ALA A 266 6.52 3.38 -16.43
C ALA A 266 5.37 4.41 -16.47
N GLN A 267 4.16 4.04 -16.01
CA GLN A 267 2.99 4.92 -15.98
C GLN A 267 2.77 5.58 -14.62
N HIS A 268 3.54 5.16 -13.60
CA HIS A 268 3.37 5.62 -12.23
C HIS A 268 4.64 6.29 -11.70
N THR A 269 4.45 7.29 -10.84
CA THR A 269 5.53 7.96 -10.13
C THR A 269 5.56 7.47 -8.69
N PRO A 270 6.72 7.08 -8.15
CA PRO A 270 6.86 6.76 -6.74
C PRO A 270 6.67 8.01 -5.89
N ILE A 271 5.83 7.92 -4.88
CA ILE A 271 5.59 8.99 -3.91
C ILE A 271 5.67 8.40 -2.51
N ASP A 272 6.48 9.02 -1.66
CA ASP A 272 6.57 8.66 -0.25
C ASP A 272 5.40 9.27 0.53
N VAL A 273 4.55 8.42 1.08
CA VAL A 273 3.45 8.78 1.98
C VAL A 273 3.79 8.28 3.38
N GLY A 274 4.45 9.15 4.16
CA GLY A 274 5.01 8.77 5.45
C GLY A 274 6.25 7.87 5.27
N GLU A 275 6.18 6.63 5.75
CA GLU A 275 7.25 5.62 5.59
C GLU A 275 6.95 4.62 4.46
N THR A 276 5.84 4.78 3.72
CA THR A 276 5.43 3.87 2.65
C THR A 276 5.55 4.57 1.29
N CYS A 277 6.24 3.94 0.35
CA CYS A 277 6.28 4.36 -1.05
C CYS A 277 5.10 3.76 -1.81
N VAL A 278 4.34 4.60 -2.50
CA VAL A 278 3.20 4.19 -3.36
C VAL A 278 3.40 4.68 -4.78
N CYS A 279 2.85 3.92 -5.73
CA CYS A 279 2.83 4.22 -7.14
C CYS A 279 1.55 4.95 -7.49
N MET A 280 1.67 6.25 -7.71
CA MET A 280 0.58 7.12 -8.12
C MET A 280 0.63 7.31 -9.62
N LEU A 281 -0.51 7.30 -10.31
CA LEU A 281 -0.56 7.73 -11.71
C LEU A 281 0.08 9.12 -11.76
N GLY A 282 1.15 9.26 -12.55
CA GLY A 282 1.66 10.59 -12.83
C GLY A 282 0.52 11.37 -13.48
N ALA A 283 0.14 12.52 -12.93
CA ALA A 283 -0.79 13.44 -13.58
C ALA A 283 -0.30 13.61 -15.02
N GLY A 284 -1.08 13.06 -15.97
CA GLY A 284 -0.63 12.54 -17.27
C GLY A 284 0.74 13.03 -17.73
N PHE A 285 1.69 12.10 -17.86
CA PHE A 285 3.01 12.43 -18.36
C PHE A 285 2.92 13.18 -19.67
N GLN A 286 3.60 14.32 -19.70
CA GLN A 286 3.70 15.18 -20.85
C GLN A 286 4.75 14.57 -21.79
N ASN A 287 4.34 14.35 -23.03
CA ASN A 287 5.17 13.83 -24.10
C ASN A 287 6.21 14.87 -24.52
N PHE A 288 7.16 14.44 -25.35
CA PHE A 288 8.15 15.33 -25.93
C PHE A 288 7.47 16.52 -26.63
N GLY A 289 7.85 17.74 -26.21
CA GLY A 289 7.29 18.99 -26.72
C GLY A 289 5.99 19.48 -26.07
N GLU A 290 5.39 18.70 -25.17
CA GLU A 290 4.26 19.16 -24.38
C GLU A 290 4.74 20.03 -23.19
N VAL A 291 3.86 20.92 -22.72
CA VAL A 291 4.12 21.82 -21.60
C VAL A 291 4.19 21.02 -20.29
N CYS A 292 5.01 21.45 -19.34
CA CYS A 292 5.18 20.73 -18.06
C CYS A 292 5.19 21.66 -16.85
N SER A 293 4.66 21.22 -15.72
CA SER A 293 4.61 22.06 -14.52
C SER A 293 5.97 22.12 -13.82
N SER A 294 6.57 23.31 -13.72
CA SER A 294 7.81 23.51 -12.97
C SER A 294 7.98 24.95 -12.49
N GLY A 295 8.25 25.12 -11.19
CA GLY A 295 8.49 26.44 -10.59
C GLY A 295 7.32 27.41 -10.71
N GLY A 296 6.09 26.90 -10.82
CA GLY A 296 4.87 27.68 -11.03
C GLY A 296 4.58 28.05 -12.49
N VAL A 297 5.45 27.65 -13.44
CA VAL A 297 5.21 27.76 -14.89
C VAL A 297 4.36 26.59 -15.34
N HIS A 298 3.24 26.89 -16.02
CA HIS A 298 2.20 25.94 -16.40
C HIS A 298 1.78 25.08 -15.23
N ALA A 299 1.32 25.72 -14.15
CA ALA A 299 0.97 25.03 -12.90
C ALA A 299 -0.03 23.87 -13.10
N ASP A 300 -0.88 23.97 -14.11
CA ASP A 300 -1.91 22.99 -14.45
C ASP A 300 -1.42 21.86 -15.38
N ALA A 301 -0.16 21.90 -15.85
CA ALA A 301 0.42 20.86 -16.72
C ALA A 301 0.94 19.66 -15.91
N GLY A 302 1.04 18.51 -16.57
CA GLY A 302 1.61 17.29 -15.97
C GLY A 302 3.14 17.34 -15.80
N ALA A 303 3.69 16.31 -15.19
CA ALA A 303 5.14 16.07 -15.20
C ALA A 303 5.58 15.53 -16.57
N CYS A 304 6.84 15.70 -16.94
CA CYS A 304 7.37 15.07 -18.16
C CYS A 304 7.49 13.56 -18.00
N ALA A 305 7.34 12.82 -19.11
CA ALA A 305 7.59 11.37 -19.13
C ALA A 305 8.98 11.00 -18.57
N PRO A 306 9.21 9.77 -18.07
CA PRO A 306 10.42 9.39 -17.32
C PRO A 306 11.78 9.64 -18.01
N ASP A 307 11.82 9.75 -19.34
CA ASP A 307 13.03 10.03 -20.14
C ASP A 307 13.16 11.50 -20.58
N LEU A 308 12.27 12.36 -20.09
CA LEU A 308 12.17 13.77 -20.46
C LEU A 308 12.43 14.66 -19.23
N ALA A 309 13.19 15.72 -19.44
CA ALA A 309 13.38 16.79 -18.46
C ALA A 309 12.40 17.93 -18.74
N CYS A 310 11.80 18.49 -17.68
CA CYS A 310 11.02 19.72 -17.79
C CYS A 310 11.96 20.93 -17.87
N ILE A 311 12.14 21.48 -19.06
CA ILE A 311 13.02 22.61 -19.31
C ILE A 311 12.23 23.90 -19.18
N VAL A 312 12.61 24.72 -18.20
CA VAL A 312 12.03 26.06 -18.00
C VAL A 312 13.00 27.09 -18.52
N THR A 313 12.50 28.08 -19.27
CA THR A 313 13.36 29.21 -19.62
C THR A 313 13.66 30.11 -18.44
N GLN A 314 14.88 30.65 -18.46
CA GLN A 314 15.20 31.76 -17.57
C GLN A 314 14.33 32.96 -17.91
N GLU A 315 13.99 33.70 -16.86
CA GLU A 315 13.27 34.96 -16.92
C GLU A 315 13.85 35.88 -18.01
N ASN A 316 13.03 36.26 -18.99
CA ASN A 316 13.35 37.40 -19.83
C ASN A 316 12.85 38.67 -19.13
N PRO A 317 13.73 39.49 -18.52
CA PRO A 317 13.30 40.65 -17.75
C PRO A 317 12.65 41.74 -18.62
N GLN A 318 12.72 41.63 -19.95
CA GLN A 318 12.06 42.54 -20.88
C GLN A 318 10.67 42.08 -21.31
N ALA A 319 10.31 40.82 -21.06
CA ALA A 319 9.00 40.25 -21.40
C ALA A 319 8.10 40.25 -20.16
N THR A 320 7.64 41.44 -19.76
CA THR A 320 6.68 41.58 -18.66
C THR A 320 5.27 41.22 -19.11
N CYS A 321 4.49 40.59 -18.25
CA CYS A 321 3.12 40.19 -18.53
C CYS A 321 2.21 40.41 -17.32
N SER A 322 0.90 40.45 -17.57
CA SER A 322 -0.17 40.42 -16.58
C SER A 322 -1.07 39.19 -16.71
N ALA A 323 -1.08 38.56 -17.89
CA ALA A 323 -1.76 37.31 -18.19
C ALA A 323 -0.95 36.51 -19.25
N PRO A 324 -1.19 35.19 -19.40
CA PRO A 324 -0.51 34.35 -20.40
C PRO A 324 -0.59 34.90 -21.83
N ALA A 325 -1.73 35.48 -22.22
CA ALA A 325 -1.92 36.08 -23.54
C ALA A 325 -0.95 37.24 -23.86
N ASP A 326 -0.40 37.90 -22.84
CA ASP A 326 0.61 38.97 -23.04
C ASP A 326 1.96 38.40 -23.50
N CYS A 327 2.17 37.09 -23.38
CA CYS A 327 3.42 36.43 -23.72
C CYS A 327 3.48 35.95 -25.17
N GLU A 328 2.35 35.95 -25.88
CA GLU A 328 2.29 35.58 -27.31
C GLU A 328 3.22 36.46 -28.16
N GLY A 329 4.14 35.82 -28.89
CA GLY A 329 5.08 36.50 -29.79
C GLY A 329 6.24 37.24 -29.12
N THR A 330 6.36 37.18 -27.79
CA THR A 330 7.45 37.85 -27.04
C THR A 330 8.71 37.00 -26.96
N ILE A 331 8.55 35.69 -27.09
CA ILE A 331 9.64 34.71 -27.06
C ILE A 331 9.70 34.06 -28.44
N GLU A 332 10.79 34.32 -29.18
CA GLU A 332 11.10 33.59 -30.43
C GLU A 332 11.62 32.19 -30.08
N ALA A 333 10.75 31.36 -29.51
CA ALA A 333 10.99 29.94 -29.36
C ALA A 333 10.54 29.25 -30.67
N PRO A 334 11.43 28.57 -31.42
CA PRO A 334 11.06 27.94 -32.68
C PRO A 334 10.05 26.78 -32.55
N TRP A 335 9.79 26.30 -31.33
CA TRP A 335 8.77 25.29 -30.97
C TRP A 335 7.43 25.95 -30.58
N THR A 336 6.94 26.85 -31.43
CA THR A 336 5.91 27.88 -31.20
C THR A 336 4.52 27.44 -30.73
N ASP A 337 4.26 26.15 -30.55
CA ASP A 337 2.97 25.66 -30.04
C ASP A 337 2.98 25.48 -28.51
N ALA A 338 4.14 25.56 -27.86
CA ALA A 338 4.20 25.60 -26.41
C ALA A 338 3.62 26.95 -25.93
N GLU A 339 2.48 26.89 -25.24
CA GLU A 339 1.87 28.05 -24.59
C GLU A 339 2.90 28.71 -23.67
N ALA A 340 2.90 30.04 -23.60
CA ALA A 340 3.75 30.79 -22.68
C ALA A 340 2.92 31.21 -21.47
N ASP A 341 3.48 31.10 -20.27
CA ASP A 341 2.82 31.42 -19.01
C ASP A 341 3.34 32.72 -18.41
N CYS A 342 2.48 33.37 -17.62
CA CYS A 342 2.80 34.61 -16.93
C CYS A 342 3.03 34.38 -15.43
N VAL A 343 4.30 34.18 -15.04
CA VAL A 343 4.68 33.83 -13.66
C VAL A 343 5.53 34.92 -13.05
N GLY A 344 5.01 35.54 -11.98
CA GLY A 344 5.69 36.64 -11.29
C GLY A 344 5.79 37.92 -12.12
N GLY A 345 4.87 38.12 -13.07
CA GLY A 345 4.86 39.28 -13.97
C GLY A 345 5.85 39.19 -15.13
N LEU A 346 6.44 38.02 -15.38
CA LEU A 346 7.37 37.76 -16.46
C LEU A 346 6.92 36.53 -17.27
N CYS A 347 7.07 36.62 -18.58
CA CYS A 347 6.80 35.52 -19.49
C CYS A 347 7.83 34.41 -19.32
N ARG A 348 7.35 33.19 -19.12
CA ARG A 348 8.15 31.97 -19.04
C ARG A 348 7.49 30.89 -19.88
N PHE A 349 8.25 29.88 -20.25
CA PHE A 349 7.69 28.65 -20.78
C PHE A 349 8.40 27.46 -20.17
N SER A 350 7.72 26.33 -20.19
CA SER A 350 8.24 25.04 -19.79
C SER A 350 7.86 24.01 -20.84
N VAL A 351 8.77 23.09 -21.14
CA VAL A 351 8.55 22.05 -22.16
C VAL A 351 9.30 20.78 -21.80
N CYS A 352 8.72 19.63 -22.13
CA CYS A 352 9.38 18.34 -21.97
C CYS A 352 10.38 18.08 -23.10
N ALA A 353 11.63 17.84 -22.73
CA ALA A 353 12.76 17.74 -23.64
C ALA A 353 13.67 16.55 -23.28
N TYR A 354 14.27 15.91 -24.28
CA TYR A 354 15.29 14.89 -24.03
C TYR A 354 16.63 15.53 -23.64
N GLY A 355 17.46 14.81 -22.88
CA GLY A 355 18.90 15.08 -22.88
C GLY A 355 19.52 14.67 -24.22
N CYS A 356 20.53 15.40 -24.69
CA CYS A 356 21.25 14.96 -25.89
C CYS A 356 22.13 13.75 -25.62
N GLU A 357 22.21 12.84 -26.59
CA GLU A 357 23.22 11.79 -26.61
C GLU A 357 24.29 12.14 -27.67
N ASN A 358 25.54 12.35 -27.25
CA ASN A 358 26.65 12.75 -28.14
C ASN A 358 26.38 14.03 -28.97
N ASN A 359 25.68 15.02 -28.38
CA ASN A 359 25.20 16.23 -29.06
C ASN A 359 24.25 15.95 -30.25
N GLN A 360 23.56 14.81 -30.22
CA GLN A 360 22.50 14.47 -31.16
C GLN A 360 21.19 14.29 -30.40
N CYS A 361 20.09 14.56 -31.12
CA CYS A 361 18.75 14.46 -30.59
C CYS A 361 17.98 13.34 -31.27
N PRO A 362 17.20 12.55 -30.51
CA PRO A 362 16.25 11.62 -31.08
C PRO A 362 15.11 12.38 -31.79
N ASP A 363 14.47 11.69 -32.72
CA ASP A 363 13.14 12.03 -33.27
C ASP A 363 12.95 13.47 -33.78
N GLY A 364 13.99 14.04 -34.40
CA GLY A 364 13.88 15.33 -35.09
C GLY A 364 14.01 16.56 -34.20
N GLY A 365 14.25 16.37 -32.89
CA GLY A 365 14.55 17.47 -31.98
C GLY A 365 15.81 18.23 -32.37
N SER A 366 15.86 19.51 -32.04
CA SER A 366 17.01 20.39 -32.28
C SER A 366 17.88 20.51 -31.02
N PRO A 367 19.16 20.10 -31.05
CA PRO A 367 20.04 20.22 -29.90
C PRO A 367 20.30 21.68 -29.55
N GLN A 368 20.09 22.03 -28.29
CA GLN A 368 20.47 23.32 -27.70
C GLN A 368 21.52 23.10 -26.62
N GLY A 369 22.60 23.89 -26.67
CA GLY A 369 23.73 23.75 -25.77
C GLY A 369 24.84 22.83 -26.30
N SER A 370 25.74 22.39 -25.41
CA SER A 370 26.86 21.52 -25.76
C SER A 370 27.31 20.70 -24.55
N GLY A 371 27.79 19.47 -24.79
CA GLY A 371 28.27 18.59 -23.72
C GLY A 371 27.14 18.12 -22.80
N GLU A 372 27.40 18.07 -21.50
CA GLU A 372 26.43 17.60 -20.49
C GLU A 372 25.22 18.52 -20.29
N GLN A 373 25.26 19.74 -20.83
CA GLN A 373 24.15 20.70 -20.79
C GLN A 373 23.34 20.73 -22.09
N CYS A 374 23.54 19.76 -22.97
CA CYS A 374 22.80 19.69 -24.22
C CYS A 374 21.41 19.10 -23.97
N VAL A 375 20.38 19.85 -24.37
CA VAL A 375 18.97 19.42 -24.35
C VAL A 375 18.39 19.44 -25.76
N CYS A 376 17.49 18.52 -26.04
CA CYS A 376 16.81 18.40 -27.32
C CYS A 376 15.46 19.07 -27.21
N LEU A 377 15.30 20.20 -27.89
CA LEU A 377 14.02 20.89 -27.93
C LEU A 377 13.24 20.46 -29.18
N PRO A 378 11.90 20.50 -29.16
CA PRO A 378 11.05 20.08 -30.29
C PRO A 378 11.38 20.78 -31.60
#